data_AF-A0A1Y5G426-F1
#
_entry.id   AF-A0A1Y5G426-F1
#
_cell.length_a   1.000
_cell.length_b   1.000
_cell.length_c   1.000
_cell.angle_alpha   90.00
_cell.angle_beta   90.00
_cell.angle_gamma   90.00
#
_symmetry.space_group_name_H-M   'P 1'
#
loop_
_entity.id
_entity.type
_entity.pdbx_description
1 polymer ?
#
loop_
_entity_poly.entity_id
_entity_poly.type
_entity_poly.pdbx_seq_one_letter_code
_entity_poly.pdbx_strand_id
1 'polypeptide(L)'
;MKEIIVAKLFKHVLPVVSVSFLTLATLTSTTHAAITNPYPEQLQEVLSKYHIDKTNIRSQKTLEKRAFGRSDDRNSGYTTYIDFKDCKGYLAVSQHRFGRVDNVYIKGECQIPGIKNF
;
A
#
# COMPACT_ATOMS: atom_id res chain seq x y z
N MET A 1 -46.74 69.15 -20.53
CA MET A 1 -46.55 69.12 -19.07
C MET A 1 -46.44 67.67 -18.68
N LYS A 2 -45.40 67.34 -17.90
CA LYS A 2 -45.07 66.05 -17.26
C LYS A 2 -46.13 64.97 -17.41
N GLU A 3 -45.76 63.80 -17.93
CA GLU A 3 -46.05 62.50 -17.33
C GLU A 3 -45.13 61.43 -17.95
N ILE A 4 -44.27 60.88 -17.08
CA ILE A 4 -43.97 59.45 -17.05
C ILE A 4 -43.01 58.95 -18.15
N ILE A 5 -41.72 59.25 -17.93
CA ILE A 5 -40.60 58.42 -18.40
C ILE A 5 -40.64 57.09 -17.61
N VAL A 6 -41.65 56.26 -17.88
CA VAL A 6 -41.75 54.88 -17.39
C VAL A 6 -41.87 54.00 -18.62
N ALA A 7 -40.79 53.97 -19.40
CA ALA A 7 -40.69 53.04 -20.50
C ALA A 7 -39.29 52.44 -20.51
N LYS A 8 -39.25 51.18 -20.07
CA LYS A 8 -38.40 50.14 -20.64
C LYS A 8 -36.89 50.36 -20.50
N LEU A 9 -36.32 50.12 -19.32
CA LEU A 9 -34.88 49.79 -19.25
C LEU A 9 -34.44 49.05 -17.99
N PHE A 10 -35.32 48.25 -17.39
CA PHE A 10 -34.91 47.23 -16.42
C PHE A 10 -35.61 45.90 -16.74
N LYS A 11 -35.50 45.50 -18.02
CA LYS A 11 -35.65 44.10 -18.43
C LYS A 11 -34.25 43.49 -18.32
N HIS A 12 -34.15 42.37 -17.60
CA HIS A 12 -32.93 41.61 -17.31
C HIS A 12 -32.16 42.27 -16.15
N VAL A 13 -32.04 41.69 -14.96
CA VAL A 13 -31.56 40.34 -14.67
C VAL A 13 -32.14 39.89 -13.31
N LEU A 14 -33.14 39.01 -13.32
CA LEU A 14 -33.29 37.98 -12.29
C LEU A 14 -32.26 36.87 -12.59
N PRO A 15 -32.00 35.89 -11.70
CA PRO A 15 -31.64 35.95 -10.28
C PRO A 15 -30.43 35.01 -10.01
N VAL A 16 -30.01 34.86 -8.75
CA VAL A 16 -29.38 33.64 -8.15
C VAL A 16 -28.35 32.87 -9.02
N VAL A 17 -27.06 33.02 -8.68
CA VAL A 17 -26.10 31.92 -8.85
C VAL A 17 -25.34 31.75 -7.54
N SER A 18 -25.88 30.87 -6.71
CA SER A 18 -25.22 30.27 -5.56
C SER A 18 -23.87 29.71 -6.02
N VAL A 19 -22.78 30.35 -5.60
CA VAL A 19 -21.45 29.78 -5.78
C VAL A 19 -21.29 28.70 -4.73
N SER A 20 -21.67 27.47 -5.12
CA SER A 20 -21.35 26.24 -4.42
C SER A 20 -19.84 26.22 -4.15
N PHE A 21 -19.46 26.48 -2.90
CA PHE A 21 -18.12 26.20 -2.42
C PHE A 21 -17.88 24.70 -2.59
N LEU A 22 -16.98 24.35 -3.51
CA LEU A 22 -16.46 23.00 -3.67
C LEU A 22 -15.94 22.52 -2.32
N THR A 23 -16.62 21.56 -1.72
CA THR A 23 -16.05 20.76 -0.64
C THR A 23 -14.92 19.94 -1.25
N LEU A 24 -13.69 20.42 -1.06
CA LEU A 24 -12.48 19.67 -1.34
C LEU A 24 -12.44 18.51 -0.34
N ALA A 25 -13.06 17.38 -0.70
CA ALA A 25 -12.91 16.14 0.03
C ALA A 25 -11.46 15.71 -0.12
N THR A 26 -10.62 16.09 0.83
CA THR A 26 -9.30 15.50 1.00
C THR A 26 -9.53 14.03 1.32
N LEU A 27 -9.42 13.19 0.28
CA LEU A 27 -9.31 11.75 0.41
C LEU A 27 -8.01 11.45 1.16
N THR A 28 -8.06 11.54 2.49
CA THR A 28 -7.03 11.00 3.37
C THR A 28 -7.14 9.49 3.28
N SER A 29 -6.53 8.92 2.25
CA SER A 29 -6.29 7.48 2.19
C SER A 29 -5.44 7.14 3.40
N THR A 30 -6.03 6.53 4.43
CA THR A 30 -5.31 5.91 5.53
C THR A 30 -4.55 4.72 4.95
N THR A 31 -3.45 5.01 4.27
CA THR A 31 -2.42 4.03 3.96
C THR A 31 -1.90 3.59 5.31
N HIS A 32 -2.45 2.48 5.80
CA HIS A 32 -1.86 1.77 6.92
C HIS A 32 -0.42 1.49 6.49
N ALA A 33 0.52 2.20 7.11
CA ALA A 33 1.93 2.01 6.83
C ALA A 33 2.21 0.52 6.97
N ALA A 34 2.72 -0.10 5.89
CA ALA A 34 3.12 -1.49 5.96
C ALA A 34 4.09 -1.62 7.14
N ILE A 35 3.88 -2.64 7.98
CA ILE A 35 4.75 -2.86 9.13
C ILE A 35 6.19 -3.01 8.60
N THR A 36 7.09 -2.16 9.09
CA THR A 36 8.52 -2.30 8.79
C THR A 36 8.98 -3.64 9.33
N ASN A 37 9.75 -4.40 8.54
CA ASN A 37 10.28 -5.68 9.02
C ASN A 37 11.13 -5.43 10.29
N PRO A 38 10.83 -6.07 11.44
CA PRO A 38 11.57 -5.87 12.68
C PRO A 38 13.00 -6.43 12.67
N TYR A 39 13.36 -7.17 11.61
CA TYR A 39 14.62 -7.87 11.41
C TYR A 39 15.23 -7.52 10.04
N PRO A 40 15.58 -6.24 9.80
CA PRO A 40 16.02 -5.77 8.50
C PRO A 40 17.37 -6.36 8.08
N GLU A 41 18.25 -6.68 9.03
CA GLU A 41 19.56 -7.29 8.75
C GLU A 41 19.40 -8.71 8.21
N GLN A 42 18.55 -9.52 8.84
CA GLN A 42 18.30 -10.90 8.42
C GLN A 42 17.55 -10.93 7.08
N LEU A 43 16.65 -9.97 6.83
CA LEU A 43 16.06 -9.80 5.51
C LEU A 43 17.14 -9.43 4.48
N GLN A 44 18.05 -8.52 4.84
CA GLN A 44 19.14 -8.10 3.97
C GLN A 44 20.08 -9.27 3.62
N GLU A 45 20.38 -10.13 4.58
CA GLU A 45 21.17 -11.35 4.37
C GLU A 45 20.50 -12.27 3.34
N VAL A 46 19.18 -12.45 3.39
CA VAL A 46 18.43 -13.23 2.39
C VAL A 46 18.54 -12.60 1.01
N LEU A 47 18.32 -11.29 0.90
CA LEU A 47 18.43 -10.58 -0.38
C LEU A 47 19.83 -10.72 -0.98
N SER A 48 20.86 -10.55 -0.16
CA SER A 48 22.26 -10.71 -0.59
C SER A 48 22.58 -12.16 -0.99
N LYS A 49 22.14 -13.14 -0.19
CA LYS A 49 22.39 -14.57 -0.41
C LYS A 49 21.84 -15.06 -1.74
N TYR A 50 20.67 -14.57 -2.14
CA TYR A 50 20.01 -14.96 -3.39
C TYR A 50 20.24 -13.95 -4.53
N HIS A 51 21.19 -13.02 -4.37
CA HIS A 51 21.53 -12.01 -5.37
C HIS A 51 20.33 -11.22 -5.88
N ILE A 52 19.41 -10.87 -4.98
CA ILE A 52 18.18 -10.16 -5.32
C ILE A 52 18.47 -8.68 -5.49
N ASP A 53 18.21 -8.16 -6.68
CA ASP A 53 18.32 -6.74 -6.98
C ASP A 53 17.18 -5.95 -6.32
N LYS A 54 17.54 -5.09 -5.35
CA LYS A 54 16.60 -4.21 -4.68
C LYS A 54 15.95 -3.19 -5.61
N THR A 55 16.61 -2.80 -6.69
CA THR A 55 16.04 -1.82 -7.63
C THR A 55 14.86 -2.41 -8.41
N ASN A 56 14.78 -3.74 -8.51
CA ASN A 56 13.67 -4.48 -9.10
C ASN A 56 12.51 -4.74 -8.12
N ILE A 57 12.65 -4.40 -6.84
CA ILE A 57 11.56 -4.53 -5.88
C ILE A 57 10.49 -3.46 -6.18
N ARG A 58 9.26 -3.91 -6.43
CA ARG A 58 8.09 -3.05 -6.59
C ARG A 58 7.47 -2.72 -5.24
N SER A 59 7.33 -3.71 -4.37
CA SER A 59 6.71 -3.54 -3.06
C SER A 59 7.32 -4.49 -2.03
N GLN A 60 7.30 -4.08 -0.76
CA GLN A 60 7.66 -4.91 0.37
C GLN A 60 6.61 -4.73 1.47
N LYS A 61 6.03 -5.83 1.95
CA LYS A 61 5.01 -5.82 2.99
C LYS A 61 5.30 -6.89 4.05
N THR A 62 5.44 -6.48 5.30
CA THR A 62 5.58 -7.42 6.41
C THR A 62 4.25 -7.60 7.12
N LEU A 63 3.90 -8.86 7.38
CA LEU A 63 2.75 -9.26 8.17
C LEU A 63 3.22 -10.07 9.38
N GLU A 64 2.64 -9.81 10.54
CA GLU A 64 2.79 -10.69 11.68
C GLU A 64 2.08 -12.02 11.42
N LYS A 65 2.74 -13.14 11.70
CA LYS A 65 2.13 -14.47 11.67
C LYS A 65 1.16 -14.57 12.83
N ARG A 66 -0.14 -14.42 12.57
CA ARG A 66 -1.19 -14.77 13.52
C ARG A 66 -1.34 -16.29 13.58
N ALA A 67 -1.19 -16.87 14.77
CA ALA A 67 -1.51 -18.28 14.98
C ALA A 67 -3.03 -18.45 14.90
N PHE A 68 -3.53 -19.07 13.83
CA PHE A 68 -4.93 -19.48 13.79
C PHE A 68 -5.12 -20.66 14.75
N GLY A 69 -5.71 -20.41 15.93
CA GLY A 69 -6.57 -21.40 16.57
C GLY A 69 -6.10 -22.12 17.85
N ARG A 70 -4.97 -21.81 18.50
CA ARG A 70 -4.71 -22.31 19.88
C ARG A 70 -3.85 -21.32 20.69
N SER A 71 -4.19 -21.24 21.97
CA SER A 71 -3.75 -20.37 23.08
C SER A 71 -2.23 -20.19 23.34
N ASP A 72 -1.34 -20.46 22.38
CA ASP A 72 0.10 -20.16 22.48
C ASP A 72 0.45 -18.90 21.66
N ASP A 73 -0.16 -17.78 22.08
CA ASP A 73 -0.02 -16.43 21.51
C ASP A 73 1.37 -15.78 21.71
N ARG A 74 2.38 -16.53 22.16
CA ARG A 74 3.70 -15.96 22.50
C ARG A 74 4.76 -16.11 21.41
N ASN A 75 4.45 -16.78 20.29
CA ASN A 75 5.41 -17.13 19.26
C ASN A 75 5.05 -16.63 17.84
N SER A 76 4.39 -15.47 17.72
CA SER A 76 4.12 -14.89 16.40
C SER A 76 5.44 -14.43 15.75
N GLY A 77 5.79 -15.08 14.64
CA GLY A 77 6.86 -14.63 13.75
C GLY A 77 6.39 -13.54 12.79
N TYR A 78 7.19 -13.25 11.78
CA TYR A 78 6.84 -12.30 10.73
C TYR A 78 7.01 -12.97 9.37
N THR A 79 6.24 -12.53 8.38
CA THR A 79 6.48 -12.87 6.98
C THR A 79 6.55 -11.58 6.19
N THR A 80 7.68 -11.37 5.51
CA THR A 80 7.83 -10.28 4.55
C THR A 80 7.58 -10.82 3.14
N TYR A 81 6.63 -10.19 2.47
CA TYR A 81 6.28 -10.43 1.07
C TYR A 81 6.95 -9.34 0.22
N ILE A 82 7.61 -9.75 -0.86
CA ILE A 82 8.31 -8.87 -1.79
C ILE A 82 7.79 -9.13 -3.19
N ASP A 83 7.20 -8.11 -3.78
CA ASP A 83 6.79 -8.13 -5.18
C ASP A 83 7.88 -7.52 -6.06
N PHE A 84 8.09 -8.09 -7.24
CA PHE A 84 9.06 -7.59 -8.21
C PHE A 84 8.38 -6.87 -9.38
N LYS A 85 9.12 -6.02 -10.10
CA LYS A 85 8.61 -5.27 -11.26
C LYS A 85 8.48 -6.14 -12.51
N ASP A 86 9.39 -7.08 -12.68
CA ASP A 86 9.59 -7.91 -13.88
C ASP A 86 8.81 -9.23 -13.90
N CYS A 87 8.17 -9.62 -12.80
CA CYS A 87 7.39 -10.86 -12.74
C CYS A 87 6.09 -10.72 -11.94
N LYS A 88 5.14 -11.61 -12.23
CA LYS A 88 3.88 -11.74 -11.49
C LYS A 88 4.01 -12.80 -10.41
N GLY A 89 3.92 -12.40 -9.15
CA GLY A 89 4.18 -13.29 -8.03
C GLY A 89 4.90 -12.53 -6.92
N TYR A 90 5.38 -13.27 -5.93
CA TYR A 90 6.13 -12.69 -4.82
C TYR A 90 7.15 -13.66 -4.24
N LEU A 91 8.18 -13.10 -3.63
CA LEU A 91 9.05 -13.78 -2.68
C LEU A 91 8.46 -13.62 -1.27
N ALA A 92 8.40 -14.69 -0.51
CA ALA A 92 8.03 -14.67 0.90
C ALA A 92 9.21 -15.12 1.75
N VAL A 93 9.58 -14.27 2.72
CA VAL A 93 10.60 -14.54 3.72
C VAL A 93 9.91 -14.66 5.06
N SER A 94 9.83 -15.87 5.60
CA SER A 94 9.26 -16.13 6.90
C SER A 94 10.35 -16.16 7.97
N GLN A 95 10.12 -15.39 9.02
CA GLN A 95 11.03 -15.23 10.14
C GLN A 95 10.33 -15.60 11.45
N HIS A 96 11.09 -16.20 12.35
CA HIS A 96 10.70 -16.45 13.73
C HIS A 96 10.58 -15.12 14.50
N ARG A 97 9.99 -15.15 15.70
CA ARG A 97 9.93 -14.00 16.65
C ARG A 97 11.29 -13.47 17.15
N PHE A 98 12.38 -14.04 16.65
CA PHE A 98 13.76 -13.68 16.98
C PHE A 98 14.59 -13.36 15.73
N GLY A 99 13.94 -13.15 14.59
CA GLY A 99 14.60 -12.77 13.33
C GLY A 99 15.22 -13.89 12.53
N ARG A 100 15.41 -15.08 13.12
CA ARG A 100 15.83 -16.28 12.38
C ARG A 100 14.91 -16.54 11.19
N VAL A 101 15.48 -16.68 10.00
CA VAL A 101 14.75 -17.03 8.78
C VAL A 101 14.39 -18.52 8.83
N ASP A 102 13.10 -18.82 8.92
CA ASP A 102 12.58 -20.18 8.98
C ASP A 102 12.33 -20.74 7.57
N ASN A 103 11.88 -19.90 6.63
CA ASN A 103 11.58 -20.32 5.27
C ASN A 103 11.69 -19.16 4.27
N VAL A 104 12.14 -19.46 3.06
CA VAL A 104 12.17 -18.54 1.92
C VAL A 104 11.59 -19.29 0.73
N TYR A 105 10.53 -18.75 0.14
CA TYR A 105 9.86 -19.38 -1.00
C TYR A 105 9.29 -18.35 -1.97
N ILE A 106 9.08 -18.77 -3.20
CA ILE A 106 8.44 -17.96 -4.25
C ILE A 106 7.08 -18.53 -4.58
N LYS A 107 6.18 -17.66 -5.00
CA LYS A 107 4.88 -18.01 -5.55
C LYS A 107 4.63 -17.28 -6.85
N GLY A 108 3.99 -17.95 -7.81
CA GLY A 108 3.58 -17.39 -9.09
C GLY A 108 4.61 -17.61 -10.22
N GLU A 109 4.64 -16.68 -11.17
CA GLU A 109 5.51 -16.72 -12.35
C GLU A 109 6.96 -16.30 -12.04
N CYS A 110 7.20 -15.69 -10.88
CA CYS A 110 8.54 -15.30 -10.45
C CYS A 110 9.45 -16.54 -10.28
N GLN A 111 10.72 -16.39 -10.61
CA GLN A 111 11.75 -17.41 -10.40
C GLN A 111 13.03 -16.76 -9.89
N ILE A 112 13.59 -17.30 -8.80
CA ILE A 112 14.91 -16.91 -8.30
C ILE A 112 15.70 -18.20 -8.10
N PRO A 113 16.88 -18.33 -8.72
CA PRO A 113 17.73 -19.51 -8.58
C PRO A 113 17.98 -19.86 -7.11
N GLY A 114 17.81 -21.14 -6.77
CA GLY A 114 18.05 -21.64 -5.41
C GLY A 114 16.91 -21.43 -4.40
N ILE A 115 15.77 -20.87 -4.83
CA ILE A 115 14.57 -20.73 -3.99
C ILE A 115 13.46 -21.64 -4.54
N LYS A 116 12.77 -22.38 -3.66
CA LYS A 116 11.65 -23.24 -4.05
C LYS A 116 10.46 -22.38 -4.50
N ASN A 117 9.83 -22.78 -5.62
CA ASN A 117 8.59 -22.18 -6.13
C ASN A 117 7.39 -23.09 -5.81
N PHE A 118 6.25 -22.50 -5.43
CA PHE A 118 5.02 -23.18 -5.02
C PHE A 118 3.78 -22.62 -5.72
#